data_AF-A0A537BJL2-F1
#
_entry.id   AF-A0A537BJL2-F1
#
_cell.length_a   1.000
_cell.length_b   1.000
_cell.length_c   1.000
_cell.angle_alpha   90.00
_cell.angle_beta   90.00
_cell.angle_gamma   90.00
#
_symmetry.space_group_name_H-M   'P 1'
#
loop_
_entity.id
_entity.type
_entity.pdbx_description
1 polymer ?
#
loop_
_entity_poly.entity_id
_entity_poly.type
_entity_poly.pdbx_seq_one_letter_code
_entity_poly.pdbx_strand_id
1 'polypeptide(L)'
;IIKAGIPVQGHIGITPMRMPQLGGFFAQGKTAERAKELVDDAWAMVDAGCFSIMCEVTTSEVCEHLAATLPVPVISLGAGNRAHGVHIIGSDLFHLYEKHTPRHSKIYADLVPIIEKGLSDYRDDVRARRYPAAEHTVFMKEDELAKFRQIVGKQRKTG
;
A
#
# COMPACT_ATOMS: atom_id res chain seq x y z
N ILE A 1 -15.96 -19.10 6.08
CA ILE A 1 -14.67 -18.68 5.49
C ILE A 1 -13.58 -19.68 5.87
N ILE A 2 -13.15 -19.73 7.14
CA ILE A 2 -12.08 -20.63 7.59
C ILE A 2 -12.42 -22.12 7.37
N LYS A 3 -13.65 -22.55 7.69
CA LYS A 3 -14.13 -23.92 7.40
C LYS A 3 -14.09 -24.31 5.91
N ALA A 4 -13.99 -23.34 5.00
CA ALA A 4 -13.81 -23.57 3.57
C ALA A 4 -12.33 -23.61 3.14
N GLY A 5 -11.38 -23.61 4.08
CA GLY A 5 -9.94 -23.71 3.82
C GLY A 5 -9.24 -22.38 3.52
N ILE A 6 -9.92 -21.24 3.69
CA ILE A 6 -9.35 -19.91 3.41
C ILE A 6 -8.68 -19.38 4.70
N PRO A 7 -7.36 -19.11 4.71
CA PRO A 7 -6.69 -18.47 5.84
C PRO A 7 -7.23 -17.06 6.09
N VAL A 8 -7.49 -16.73 7.36
CA VAL A 8 -8.04 -15.42 7.74
C VAL A 8 -7.19 -14.79 8.85
N GLN A 9 -6.81 -13.54 8.64
CA GLN A 9 -6.28 -12.67 9.67
C GLN A 9 -7.42 -11.82 10.24
N GLY A 10 -7.61 -11.84 11.55
CA GLY A 10 -8.53 -10.95 12.24
C GLY A 10 -8.02 -9.52 12.24
N HIS A 11 -8.91 -8.55 12.36
CA HIS A 11 -8.56 -7.12 12.41
C HIS A 11 -9.45 -6.43 13.44
N ILE A 12 -8.82 -5.94 14.52
CA ILE A 12 -9.46 -5.16 15.59
C ILE A 12 -8.89 -3.73 15.67
N GLY A 13 -9.55 -2.88 16.46
CA GLY A 13 -9.14 -1.49 16.66
C GLY A 13 -9.88 -0.57 15.69
N ILE A 14 -9.18 0.40 15.09
CA ILE A 14 -9.75 1.17 14.00
C ILE A 14 -9.84 0.25 12.78
N THR A 15 -11.04 -0.17 12.44
CA THR A 15 -11.30 -0.82 11.15
C THR A 15 -11.83 0.25 10.19
N PRO A 16 -11.06 0.68 9.16
CA PRO A 16 -11.44 1.81 8.30
C PRO A 16 -12.84 1.68 7.67
N MET A 17 -13.25 0.45 7.34
CA MET A 17 -14.59 0.15 6.81
C MET A 17 -15.73 0.46 7.78
N ARG A 18 -15.44 0.54 9.09
CA ARG A 18 -16.41 0.87 10.15
C ARG A 18 -16.21 2.27 10.73
N MET A 19 -15.45 3.14 10.07
CA MET A 19 -15.20 4.50 10.56
C MET A 19 -16.46 5.27 10.92
N PRO A 20 -17.56 5.23 10.12
CA PRO A 20 -18.79 5.93 10.49
C PRO A 20 -19.39 5.44 11.82
N GLN A 21 -19.36 4.12 12.06
CA GLN A 21 -19.86 3.51 13.29
C GLN A 21 -18.95 3.81 14.50
N LEU A 22 -17.65 3.97 14.25
CA LEU A 22 -16.66 4.33 15.28
C LEU A 22 -16.64 5.84 15.58
N GLY A 23 -17.42 6.64 14.85
CA GLY A 23 -17.49 8.10 15.02
C GLY A 23 -16.29 8.85 14.45
N GLY A 24 -15.43 8.18 13.68
CA GLY A 24 -14.24 8.76 13.05
C GLY A 24 -12.96 7.95 13.26
N PHE A 25 -11.84 8.54 12.90
CA PHE A 25 -10.51 7.92 13.02
C PHE A 25 -9.88 8.28 14.37
N PHE A 26 -10.28 7.59 15.43
CA PHE A 26 -9.76 7.81 16.78
C PHE A 26 -9.24 6.52 17.41
N ALA A 27 -8.13 6.64 18.14
CA ALA A 27 -7.51 5.49 18.78
C ALA A 27 -8.47 4.77 19.73
N GLN A 28 -8.48 3.44 19.64
CA GLN A 28 -9.36 2.56 20.39
C GLN A 28 -8.70 2.04 21.67
N GLY A 29 -9.49 1.53 22.62
CA GLY A 29 -8.97 0.94 23.86
C GLY A 29 -8.47 1.96 24.89
N LYS A 30 -9.00 3.20 24.87
CA LYS A 30 -8.64 4.27 25.81
C LYS A 30 -9.29 4.14 27.20
N THR A 31 -10.34 3.33 27.33
CA THR A 31 -10.99 3.01 28.61
C THR A 31 -10.88 1.51 28.86
N ALA A 32 -10.98 1.10 30.12
CA ALA A 32 -10.88 -0.31 30.50
C ALA A 32 -11.99 -1.16 29.85
N GLU A 33 -13.21 -0.61 29.78
CA GLU A 33 -14.37 -1.28 29.18
C GLU A 33 -14.12 -1.52 27.69
N ARG A 34 -13.68 -0.48 26.96
CA ARG A 34 -13.40 -0.60 25.53
C ARG A 34 -12.21 -1.51 25.25
N ALA A 35 -11.19 -1.46 26.11
CA ALA A 35 -10.04 -2.37 26.02
C ALA A 35 -10.47 -3.83 26.19
N LYS A 36 -11.35 -4.11 27.17
CA LYS A 36 -11.91 -5.45 27.38
C LYS A 36 -12.69 -5.93 26.16
N GLU A 37 -13.57 -5.11 25.59
CA GLU A 37 -14.31 -5.47 24.37
C GLU A 37 -13.39 -5.84 23.21
N LEU A 38 -12.30 -5.10 23.00
CA LEU A 38 -11.31 -5.42 21.97
C LEU A 38 -10.60 -6.75 22.21
N VAL A 39 -10.35 -7.09 23.48
CA VAL A 39 -9.76 -8.37 23.86
C VAL A 39 -10.74 -9.51 23.62
N ASP A 40 -12.00 -9.34 24.02
CA ASP A 40 -13.06 -10.32 23.76
C ASP A 40 -13.25 -10.56 22.24
N ASP A 41 -13.26 -9.48 21.44
CA ASP A 41 -13.35 -9.54 19.98
C ASP A 41 -12.17 -10.34 19.38
N ALA A 42 -10.95 -10.11 19.87
CA ALA A 42 -9.76 -10.81 19.39
C ALA A 42 -9.80 -12.31 19.71
N TRP A 43 -10.20 -12.68 20.93
CA TRP A 43 -10.40 -14.09 21.30
C TRP A 43 -11.48 -14.75 20.45
N ALA A 44 -12.61 -14.08 20.22
CA ALA A 44 -13.66 -14.62 19.35
C ALA A 44 -13.16 -14.87 17.91
N MET A 45 -12.28 -14.02 17.39
CA MET A 45 -11.64 -14.22 16.08
C MET A 45 -10.67 -15.43 16.09
N VAL A 46 -9.88 -15.57 17.15
CA VAL A 46 -8.96 -16.72 17.33
C VAL A 46 -9.74 -18.02 17.47
N ASP A 47 -10.78 -18.07 18.28
CA ASP A 47 -11.65 -19.23 18.48
C ASP A 47 -12.37 -19.64 17.17
N ALA A 48 -12.68 -18.66 16.32
CA ALA A 48 -13.23 -18.92 14.99
C ALA A 48 -12.18 -19.52 14.01
N GLY A 49 -10.89 -19.47 14.36
CA GLY A 49 -9.76 -20.05 13.63
C GLY A 49 -8.90 -19.04 12.86
N CYS A 50 -8.91 -17.74 13.22
CA CYS A 50 -8.00 -16.77 12.60
C CYS A 50 -6.55 -17.12 12.94
N PHE A 51 -5.65 -17.06 11.94
CA PHE A 51 -4.25 -17.44 12.13
C PHE A 51 -3.38 -16.31 12.72
N SER A 52 -3.88 -15.08 12.73
CA SER A 52 -3.22 -13.90 13.30
C SER A 52 -4.25 -12.80 13.56
N ILE A 53 -3.86 -11.79 14.35
CA ILE A 53 -4.67 -10.60 14.63
C ILE A 53 -3.88 -9.34 14.25
N MET A 54 -4.46 -8.49 13.40
CA MET A 54 -4.03 -7.10 13.21
C MET A 54 -4.67 -6.21 14.27
N CYS A 55 -3.85 -5.42 14.94
CA CYS A 55 -4.23 -4.48 15.98
C CYS A 55 -3.95 -3.06 15.48
N GLU A 56 -4.98 -2.39 14.98
CA GLU A 56 -4.85 -1.09 14.31
C GLU A 56 -5.27 0.07 15.22
N VAL A 57 -4.34 1.00 15.46
CA VAL A 57 -4.54 2.27 16.20
C VAL A 57 -5.29 2.04 17.53
N THR A 58 -4.87 1.03 18.30
CA THR A 58 -5.28 0.86 19.70
C THR A 58 -4.26 1.52 20.64
N THR A 59 -4.55 1.53 21.93
CA THR A 59 -3.53 1.77 22.97
C THR A 59 -2.46 0.67 22.93
N SER A 60 -1.24 1.01 23.34
CA SER A 60 -0.09 0.08 23.32
C SER A 60 -0.30 -1.05 24.32
N GLU A 61 -0.96 -0.75 25.42
CA GLU A 61 -1.29 -1.67 26.50
C GLU A 61 -2.22 -2.80 26.03
N VAL A 62 -3.22 -2.48 25.20
CA VAL A 62 -4.10 -3.49 24.58
C VAL A 62 -3.31 -4.38 23.63
N CYS A 63 -2.48 -3.77 22.77
CA CYS A 63 -1.70 -4.53 21.80
C CYS A 63 -0.69 -5.47 22.46
N GLU A 64 0.01 -4.99 23.49
CA GLU A 64 0.95 -5.78 24.29
C GLU A 64 0.24 -6.92 25.04
N HIS A 65 -0.92 -6.65 25.64
CA HIS A 65 -1.71 -7.68 26.31
C HIS A 65 -2.11 -8.80 25.34
N LEU A 66 -2.60 -8.44 24.15
CA LEU A 66 -2.97 -9.41 23.12
C LEU A 66 -1.76 -10.21 22.63
N ALA A 67 -0.64 -9.56 22.39
CA ALA A 67 0.59 -10.24 21.98
C ALA A 67 1.10 -11.21 23.06
N ALA A 68 0.92 -10.88 24.34
CA ALA A 68 1.34 -11.76 25.43
C ALA A 68 0.40 -12.95 25.69
N THR A 69 -0.88 -12.86 25.28
CA THR A 69 -1.92 -13.82 25.70
C THR A 69 -2.51 -14.65 24.57
N LEU A 70 -2.56 -14.15 23.33
CA LEU A 70 -3.10 -14.90 22.22
C LEU A 70 -2.12 -16.00 21.75
N PRO A 71 -2.63 -17.18 21.35
CA PRO A 71 -1.80 -18.26 20.81
C PRO A 71 -1.34 -18.02 19.37
N VAL A 72 -1.68 -16.88 18.76
CA VAL A 72 -1.41 -16.54 17.37
C VAL A 72 -0.62 -15.23 17.26
N PRO A 73 0.12 -15.00 16.16
CA PRO A 73 0.81 -13.73 15.95
C PRO A 73 -0.13 -12.52 16.01
N VAL A 74 0.39 -11.43 16.59
CA VAL A 74 -0.30 -10.15 16.70
C VAL A 74 0.54 -9.12 15.98
N ILE A 75 -0.07 -8.41 15.03
CA ILE A 75 0.61 -7.42 14.19
C ILE A 75 0.10 -6.04 14.58
N SER A 76 1.01 -5.14 14.94
CA SER A 76 0.68 -3.74 15.28
C SER A 76 0.60 -2.89 14.01
N LEU A 77 -0.44 -2.06 13.89
CA LEU A 77 -0.49 -0.93 12.96
C LEU A 77 -0.80 0.32 13.78
N GLY A 78 0.24 1.07 14.18
CA GLY A 78 0.07 2.23 15.04
C GLY A 78 -0.44 1.92 16.45
N ALA A 79 -0.17 0.71 16.95
CA ALA A 79 -0.57 0.20 18.27
C ALA A 79 0.64 -0.10 19.19
N GLY A 80 1.76 0.60 18.99
CA GLY A 80 3.01 0.38 19.75
C GLY A 80 3.94 -0.67 19.12
N ASN A 81 5.03 -0.99 19.80
CA ASN A 81 6.14 -1.83 19.29
C ASN A 81 6.31 -3.17 20.03
N ARG A 82 5.32 -3.55 20.84
CA ARG A 82 5.37 -4.75 21.71
C ARG A 82 4.64 -5.96 21.11
N ALA A 83 4.11 -5.82 19.90
CA ALA A 83 3.50 -6.90 19.14
C ALA A 83 4.55 -7.81 18.48
N HIS A 84 4.12 -8.96 17.95
CA HIS A 84 4.99 -9.92 17.26
C HIS A 84 5.50 -9.42 15.90
N GLY A 85 4.81 -8.44 15.31
CA GLY A 85 5.23 -7.77 14.09
C GLY A 85 4.61 -6.39 13.97
N VAL A 86 5.04 -5.65 12.95
CA VAL A 86 4.57 -4.29 12.67
C VAL A 86 4.17 -4.19 11.20
N HIS A 87 3.00 -3.62 10.94
CA HIS A 87 2.50 -3.26 9.62
C HIS A 87 2.50 -1.75 9.48
N ILE A 88 2.82 -1.28 8.28
CA ILE A 88 2.69 0.12 7.91
C ILE A 88 2.43 0.25 6.41
N ILE A 89 1.76 1.33 6.01
CA ILE A 89 1.38 1.55 4.62
C ILE A 89 2.61 2.11 3.89
N GLY A 90 3.00 1.49 2.78
CA GLY A 90 4.21 1.86 2.04
C GLY A 90 4.22 3.31 1.55
N SER A 91 3.06 3.86 1.16
CA SER A 91 2.95 5.27 0.78
C SER A 91 3.34 6.23 1.89
N ASP A 92 3.07 5.86 3.15
CA ASP A 92 3.39 6.69 4.30
C ASP A 92 4.89 6.65 4.62
N LEU A 93 5.54 5.50 4.40
CA LEU A 93 7.00 5.36 4.54
C LEU A 93 7.77 6.23 3.54
N PHE A 94 7.20 6.37 2.34
CA PHE A 94 7.85 7.01 1.19
C PHE A 94 7.33 8.42 0.89
N HIS A 95 6.53 8.99 1.79
CA HIS A 95 5.93 10.31 1.65
C HIS A 95 5.13 10.48 0.34
N LEU A 96 4.47 9.44 -0.18
CA LEU A 96 3.75 9.52 -1.46
C LEU A 96 2.43 10.32 -1.38
N TYR A 97 2.11 10.90 -0.23
CA TYR A 97 0.99 11.80 -0.03
C TYR A 97 1.36 12.96 0.92
N GLU A 98 1.69 14.12 0.34
CA GLU A 98 2.23 15.28 1.09
C GLU A 98 1.25 15.89 2.10
N LYS A 99 -0.06 15.83 1.80
CA LYS A 99 -1.07 16.53 2.60
C LYS A 99 -1.30 15.90 3.97
N HIS A 100 -1.00 14.62 4.12
CA HIS A 100 -1.28 13.90 5.35
C HIS A 100 -0.33 12.72 5.53
N THR A 101 0.41 12.73 6.64
CA THR A 101 1.09 11.54 7.16
C THR A 101 0.40 11.13 8.46
N PRO A 102 -0.08 9.89 8.59
CA PRO A 102 -0.68 9.43 9.84
C PRO A 102 0.30 9.56 11.00
N ARG A 103 -0.18 9.95 12.18
CA ARG A 103 0.65 10.21 13.37
C ARG A 103 1.55 9.03 13.79
N HIS A 104 1.17 7.82 13.41
CA HIS A 104 1.85 6.58 13.77
C HIS A 104 2.83 6.12 12.70
N SER A 105 2.90 6.83 11.57
CA SER A 105 3.82 6.58 10.47
C SER A 105 5.10 7.39 10.67
N LYS A 106 6.23 6.82 10.25
CA LYS A 106 7.52 7.50 10.15
C LYS A 106 7.90 7.53 8.67
N ILE A 107 8.22 8.71 8.15
CA ILE A 107 8.78 8.84 6.80
C ILE A 107 10.24 8.36 6.84
N TYR A 108 10.58 7.41 5.98
CA TYR A 108 11.93 6.88 5.82
C TYR A 108 12.65 7.46 4.60
N ALA A 109 11.90 7.81 3.55
CA ALA A 109 12.41 8.54 2.40
C ALA A 109 11.32 9.44 1.84
N ASP A 110 11.70 10.64 1.39
CA ASP A 110 10.79 11.54 0.68
C ASP A 110 10.97 11.33 -0.82
N LEU A 111 10.06 10.58 -1.43
CA LEU A 111 10.15 10.24 -2.86
C LEU A 111 9.46 11.25 -3.77
N VAL A 112 8.65 12.17 -3.25
CA VAL A 112 7.93 13.15 -4.07
C VAL A 112 8.89 13.97 -4.94
N PRO A 113 9.92 14.66 -4.40
CA PRO A 113 10.81 15.47 -5.23
C PRO A 113 11.59 14.62 -6.24
N ILE A 114 11.88 13.35 -5.93
CA ILE A 114 12.58 12.42 -6.82
C ILE A 114 11.69 12.05 -8.01
N ILE A 115 10.42 11.71 -7.73
CA ILE A 115 9.43 11.37 -8.75
C ILE A 115 9.12 12.61 -9.62
N GLU A 116 8.91 13.77 -9.01
CA GLU A 116 8.65 15.02 -9.72
C GLU A 116 9.79 15.39 -10.67
N LYS A 117 11.03 15.23 -10.22
CA LYS A 117 12.21 15.42 -11.07
C LYS A 117 12.20 14.46 -12.25
N GLY A 118 12.03 13.16 -12.00
CA GLY A 118 12.02 12.14 -13.07
C GLY A 118 10.93 12.37 -14.11
N LEU A 119 9.73 12.76 -13.67
CA LEU A 119 8.61 13.09 -14.55
C LEU A 119 8.86 14.39 -15.34
N SER A 120 9.50 15.39 -14.72
CA SER A 120 9.86 16.65 -15.38
C SER A 120 10.94 16.44 -16.44
N ASP A 121 11.99 15.69 -16.12
CA ASP A 121 13.06 15.35 -17.05
C ASP A 121 12.51 14.57 -18.25
N TYR A 122 11.69 13.54 -17.99
CA TYR A 122 11.00 12.78 -19.04
C TYR A 122 10.14 13.67 -19.93
N ARG A 123 9.32 14.54 -19.34
CA ARG A 123 8.50 15.52 -20.07
C ARG A 123 9.36 16.38 -20.98
N ASP A 124 10.48 16.89 -20.47
CA ASP A 124 11.35 17.79 -21.21
C ASP A 124 12.09 17.07 -22.36
N ASP A 125 12.50 15.83 -22.14
CA ASP A 125 13.07 14.99 -23.19
C ASP A 125 12.08 14.67 -24.31
N VAL A 126 10.81 14.35 -23.96
CA VAL A 126 9.75 14.11 -24.95
C VAL A 126 9.45 15.39 -25.74
N ARG A 127 9.30 16.53 -25.06
CA ARG A 127 9.02 17.82 -25.72
C ARG A 127 10.14 18.26 -26.65
N ALA A 128 11.39 18.03 -26.24
CA ALA A 128 12.56 18.32 -27.06
C ALA A 128 12.86 17.24 -28.10
N ARG A 129 12.09 16.15 -28.15
CA ARG A 129 12.32 14.96 -28.98
C ARG A 129 13.71 14.34 -28.78
N ARG A 130 14.29 14.48 -27.58
CA ARG A 130 15.50 13.75 -27.16
C ARG A 130 15.18 12.30 -26.81
N TYR A 131 13.98 12.07 -26.26
CA TYR A 131 13.45 10.74 -25.99
C TYR A 131 12.22 10.44 -26.88
N PRO A 132 12.09 9.20 -27.42
CA PRO A 132 13.11 8.15 -27.42
C PRO A 132 14.31 8.50 -28.30
N ALA A 133 15.51 8.20 -27.80
CA ALA A 133 16.76 8.36 -28.56
C ALA A 133 17.00 7.16 -29.49
N ALA A 134 18.09 7.18 -30.26
CA ALA A 134 18.45 6.09 -31.16
C ALA A 134 18.65 4.76 -30.44
N GLU A 135 19.30 4.75 -29.27
CA GLU A 135 19.46 3.55 -28.43
C GLU A 135 18.15 2.97 -27.90
N HIS A 136 17.10 3.79 -27.81
CA HIS A 136 15.75 3.41 -27.38
C HIS A 136 14.83 3.10 -28.57
N THR A 137 15.35 3.16 -29.80
CA THR A 137 14.57 3.05 -31.04
C THR A 137 15.09 1.91 -31.91
N VAL A 138 14.18 1.11 -32.43
CA VAL A 138 14.51 0.08 -33.43
C VAL A 138 14.31 0.67 -34.82
N PHE A 139 15.32 0.51 -35.68
CA PHE A 139 15.31 1.01 -37.05
C PHE A 139 15.24 -0.13 -38.06
N MET A 140 14.52 0.08 -39.17
CA MET A 140 14.63 -0.81 -40.33
C MET A 140 16.04 -0.71 -40.92
N LYS A 141 16.52 -1.82 -41.51
CA LYS A 141 17.66 -1.75 -42.43
C LYS A 141 17.30 -0.86 -43.62
N GLU A 142 18.30 -0.21 -44.20
CA GLU A 142 18.08 0.79 -45.26
C GLU A 142 17.36 0.22 -46.49
N ASP A 143 17.66 -1.03 -46.86
CA ASP A 143 17.05 -1.73 -47.98
C ASP A 143 15.56 -2.02 -47.73
N GLU A 144 15.21 -2.48 -46.52
CA GLU A 144 13.82 -2.70 -46.12
C GLU A 144 13.04 -1.38 -46.00
N LEU A 145 13.69 -0.31 -45.52
CA LEU A 145 13.08 1.03 -45.49
C LEU A 145 12.75 1.54 -46.90
N ALA A 146 13.65 1.31 -47.88
CA ALA A 146 13.42 1.69 -49.27
C ALA A 146 12.25 0.89 -49.87
N LYS A 147 12.19 -0.42 -49.64
CA LYS A 147 11.06 -1.28 -50.06
C LYS A 147 9.74 -0.80 -49.46
N PHE A 148 9.72 -0.55 -48.14
CA PHE A 148 8.55 -0.03 -47.43
C PHE A 148 8.01 1.26 -48.09
N ARG A 149 8.88 2.24 -48.36
CA ARG A 149 8.50 3.50 -49.02
C ARG A 149 7.91 3.28 -50.42
N GLN A 150 8.44 2.33 -51.20
CA GLN A 150 7.90 2.00 -52.52
C GLN A 150 6.51 1.35 -52.44
N ILE A 151 6.31 0.42 -51.49
CA ILE A 151 5.03 -0.27 -51.28
C ILE A 151 3.94 0.75 -50.94
N VAL A 152 4.18 1.61 -49.94
CA VAL A 152 3.20 2.61 -49.49
C VAL A 152 2.99 3.72 -50.52
N GLY A 153 4.06 4.18 -51.19
CA GLY A 153 3.97 5.21 -52.22
C GLY A 153 3.17 4.81 -53.46
N LYS A 154 3.14 3.51 -53.80
CA LYS A 154 2.30 2.98 -54.88
C LYS A 154 0.82 2.94 -54.49
N GLN A 155 0.50 2.57 -53.25
CA GLN A 155 -0.90 2.47 -52.77
C GLN A 155 -1.65 3.80 -52.78
N ARG A 156 -0.97 4.94 -52.56
CA ARG A 156 -1.59 6.28 -52.58
C ARG A 156 -1.81 6.89 -53.98
N LYS A 157 -1.19 6.34 -55.03
CA LYS A 157 -1.32 6.85 -56.42
C LYS A 157 -2.40 6.15 -57.25
N THR A 158 -3.08 5.16 -56.66
CA THR A 158 -4.14 4.36 -57.27
C THR A 158 -5.55 4.80 -56.84
N GLY A 159 -5.72 6.05 -56.40
CA GLY A 159 -7.02 6.67 -56.09
C GLY A 159 -7.14 8.02 -56.76
#